data_AF-A0A655ASG3-F1
#
_entry.id   AF-A0A655ASG3-F1
#
_cell.length_a   1.000
_cell.length_b   1.000
_cell.length_c   1.000
_cell.angle_alpha   90.00
_cell.angle_beta   90.00
_cell.angle_gamma   90.00
#
_symmetry.space_group_name_H-M   'P 1'
#
loop_
_entity.id
_entity.type
_entity.pdbx_description
1 polymer ?
#
loop_
_entity_poly.entity_id
_entity_poly.type
_entity_poly.pdbx_seq_one_letter_code
_entity_poly.pdbx_strand_id
1 'polypeptide(L)'
;MAAGAGLLLGWGVFLNYGLVLIVLPGMAVLAAADWRPVLRALGPAVLAALVVAVSFAVAGFSWFDGYTLVQQRYWQGIAKDRPFGYWSWANLACVVCAIGLGSVAGLSRVFDRAAISRRSGCHLLLLAVLAAIALADLSMLSKAETERIWLPFTIWLTAAPALLPPRSHRLWLAVNAAGALLLNSIIFTNW
;
A
#
# COMPACT_ATOMS: atom_id res chain seq x y z
N MET A 1 -13.51 -3.99 -17.40
CA MET A 1 -12.63 -3.46 -16.34
C MET A 1 -11.83 -4.55 -15.62
N ALA A 2 -12.41 -5.70 -15.26
CA ALA A 2 -11.71 -6.75 -14.51
C ALA A 2 -10.43 -7.32 -15.16
N ALA A 3 -10.43 -7.59 -16.47
CA ALA A 3 -9.24 -8.05 -17.17
C ALA A 3 -8.11 -7.00 -17.17
N GLY A 4 -8.44 -5.72 -17.33
CA GLY A 4 -7.46 -4.62 -17.25
C GLY A 4 -6.84 -4.50 -15.86
N ALA A 5 -7.64 -4.66 -14.79
CA ALA A 5 -7.13 -4.71 -13.42
C ALA A 5 -6.20 -5.91 -13.22
N GLY A 6 -6.54 -7.08 -13.76
CA GLY A 6 -5.71 -8.28 -13.72
C GLY A 6 -4.36 -8.11 -14.43
N LEU A 7 -4.36 -7.48 -15.62
CA LEU A 7 -3.12 -7.16 -16.35
C LEU A 7 -2.23 -6.20 -15.56
N LEU A 8 -2.80 -5.12 -15.02
CA LEU A 8 -2.06 -4.14 -14.22
C LEU A 8 -1.50 -4.75 -12.93
N LEU A 9 -2.27 -5.59 -12.24
CA LEU A 9 -1.81 -6.29 -11.04
C LEU A 9 -0.72 -7.31 -11.36
N GLY A 10 -0.90 -8.11 -12.41
CA GLY A 10 0.11 -9.04 -12.88
C GLY A 10 1.41 -8.33 -13.23
N TRP A 11 1.34 -7.25 -14.01
CA TRP A 11 2.50 -6.45 -14.37
C TRP A 11 3.16 -5.80 -13.14
N GLY A 12 2.36 -5.26 -12.22
CA GLY A 12 2.84 -4.65 -10.98
C GLY A 12 3.64 -5.63 -10.11
N VAL A 13 3.17 -6.86 -9.94
CA VAL A 13 3.86 -7.89 -9.13
C VAL A 13 5.20 -8.31 -9.74
N PHE A 14 5.34 -8.28 -11.07
CA PHE A 14 6.61 -8.55 -11.74
C PHE A 14 7.58 -7.37 -11.72
N LEU A 15 7.08 -6.13 -11.65
CA LEU A 15 7.93 -4.94 -11.52
C LEU A 15 8.35 -4.63 -10.07
N ASN A 16 7.51 -4.97 -9.10
CA ASN A 16 7.74 -4.68 -7.69
C ASN A 16 7.25 -5.83 -6.82
N TYR A 17 8.19 -6.56 -6.22
CA TYR A 17 7.89 -7.66 -5.30
C TYR A 17 7.07 -7.22 -4.08
N GLY A 18 7.19 -5.96 -3.64
CA GLY A 18 6.39 -5.40 -2.55
C GLY A 18 4.90 -5.26 -2.88
N LEU A 19 4.53 -5.18 -4.16
CA LEU A 19 3.13 -5.10 -4.59
C LEU A 19 2.36 -6.39 -4.33
N VAL A 20 3.02 -7.52 -4.01
CA VAL A 20 2.33 -8.74 -3.56
C VAL A 20 1.40 -8.46 -2.38
N LEU A 21 1.74 -7.50 -1.51
CA LEU A 21 0.91 -7.11 -0.37
C LEU A 21 -0.41 -6.43 -0.75
N ILE A 22 -0.63 -6.05 -2.02
CA ILE A 22 -1.92 -5.57 -2.53
C ILE A 22 -3.02 -6.64 -2.44
N VAL A 23 -2.64 -7.91 -2.25
CA VAL A 23 -3.58 -8.99 -1.95
C VAL A 23 -4.40 -8.67 -0.68
N LEU A 24 -3.82 -7.99 0.32
CA LEU A 24 -4.52 -7.64 1.56
C LEU A 24 -5.69 -6.66 1.33
N PRO A 25 -5.49 -5.46 0.73
CA PRO A 25 -6.60 -4.58 0.40
C PRO A 25 -7.55 -5.22 -0.61
N GLY A 26 -7.04 -6.04 -1.55
CA GLY A 26 -7.89 -6.85 -2.42
C GLY A 26 -8.86 -7.73 -1.63
N MET A 27 -8.35 -8.53 -0.69
CA MET A 27 -9.14 -9.39 0.19
C MET A 27 -10.13 -8.59 1.06
N ALA A 28 -9.74 -7.41 1.55
CA ALA A 28 -10.65 -6.54 2.29
C ALA A 28 -11.84 -6.06 1.44
N VAL A 29 -11.59 -5.71 0.18
CA VAL A 29 -12.66 -5.37 -0.78
C VAL A 29 -13.56 -6.59 -1.03
N LEU A 30 -12.99 -7.78 -1.21
CA LEU A 30 -13.79 -9.01 -1.39
C LEU A 30 -14.62 -9.35 -0.15
N ALA A 31 -14.10 -9.10 1.05
CA ALA A 31 -14.80 -9.33 2.31
C ALA A 31 -15.95 -8.34 2.52
N ALA A 32 -15.81 -7.10 2.02
CA ALA A 32 -16.83 -6.06 2.11
C ALA A 32 -17.91 -6.17 1.02
N ALA A 33 -17.59 -6.77 -0.12
CA ALA A 33 -18.46 -6.85 -1.29
C ALA A 33 -19.29 -8.15 -1.33
N ASP A 34 -20.35 -8.14 -2.13
CA ASP A 34 -21.10 -9.34 -2.45
C ASP A 34 -20.24 -10.36 -3.21
N TRP A 35 -20.35 -11.63 -2.83
CA TRP A 35 -19.50 -12.70 -3.36
C TRP A 35 -19.74 -12.99 -4.86
N ARG A 36 -20.96 -12.73 -5.37
CA ARG A 36 -21.34 -13.10 -6.75
C ARG A 36 -20.71 -12.19 -7.83
N PRO A 37 -20.78 -10.84 -7.74
CA PRO A 37 -20.08 -9.97 -8.68
C PRO A 37 -18.57 -10.13 -8.58
N VAL A 38 -18.05 -10.34 -7.37
CA VAL A 38 -16.63 -10.57 -7.10
C VAL A 38 -16.10 -11.78 -7.86
N LEU A 39 -16.73 -12.95 -7.73
CA LEU A 39 -16.26 -14.16 -8.42
C LEU A 39 -16.27 -14.01 -9.95
N ARG A 40 -17.28 -13.32 -10.49
CA ARG A 40 -17.36 -13.04 -11.93
C ARG A 40 -16.26 -12.11 -12.42
N ALA A 41 -15.79 -11.19 -11.58
CA ALA A 41 -14.66 -10.32 -11.90
C ALA A 41 -13.30 -11.01 -11.62
N LEU A 42 -13.24 -11.94 -10.67
CA LEU A 42 -12.00 -12.62 -10.28
C LEU A 42 -11.46 -13.49 -11.42
N GLY A 43 -12.33 -14.26 -12.07
CA GLY A 43 -11.95 -15.13 -13.20
C GLY A 43 -11.13 -14.39 -14.29
N PRO A 44 -11.67 -13.33 -14.92
CA PRO A 44 -10.94 -12.58 -15.94
C PRO A 44 -9.71 -11.84 -15.39
N ALA A 45 -9.73 -11.40 -14.13
CA ALA A 45 -8.57 -10.75 -13.51
C ALA A 45 -7.41 -11.74 -13.28
N VAL A 46 -7.70 -12.92 -12.73
CA VAL A 46 -6.73 -13.99 -12.49
C VAL A 46 -6.17 -14.49 -13.82
N LEU A 47 -7.03 -14.71 -14.82
CA LEU A 47 -6.58 -15.17 -16.13
C LEU A 47 -5.66 -14.15 -16.80
N ALA A 48 -5.99 -12.86 -16.74
CA ALA A 48 -5.12 -11.80 -17.22
C ALA A 48 -3.77 -11.73 -16.48
N ALA A 49 -3.76 -11.88 -15.15
CA ALA A 49 -2.52 -11.91 -14.37
C ALA A 49 -1.66 -13.16 -14.71
N LEU A 50 -2.30 -14.31 -14.93
CA LEU A 50 -1.63 -15.54 -15.37
C LEU A 50 -1.01 -15.37 -16.76
N VAL A 51 -1.67 -14.68 -17.69
CA VAL A 51 -1.09 -14.40 -19.01
C VAL A 51 0.22 -13.63 -18.88
N VAL A 52 0.28 -12.64 -17.98
CA VAL A 52 1.53 -11.90 -17.70
C VAL A 52 2.58 -12.83 -17.08
N ALA A 53 2.21 -13.64 -16.09
CA ALA A 53 3.14 -14.55 -15.45
C ALA A 53 3.73 -15.58 -16.43
N VAL A 54 2.88 -16.13 -17.31
CA VAL A 54 3.29 -17.09 -18.34
C VAL A 54 4.17 -16.43 -19.39
N SER A 55 3.90 -15.20 -19.82
CA SER A 55 4.74 -14.52 -20.80
C SER A 55 6.15 -14.23 -20.26
N PHE A 56 6.28 -13.84 -18.98
CA PHE A 56 7.59 -13.74 -18.33
C PHE A 56 8.28 -15.10 -18.17
N ALA A 57 7.54 -16.15 -17.79
CA ALA A 57 8.10 -17.50 -17.67
C ALA A 57 8.61 -18.04 -19.01
N VAL A 58 7.86 -17.83 -20.11
CA VAL A 58 8.27 -18.20 -21.48
C VAL A 58 9.47 -17.38 -21.94
N ALA A 59 9.59 -16.12 -21.51
CA ALA A 59 10.78 -15.30 -21.74
C ALA A 59 12.00 -15.75 -20.91
N GLY A 60 11.89 -16.82 -20.11
CA GLY A 60 12.97 -17.38 -19.29
C GLY A 60 13.14 -16.71 -17.93
N PHE A 61 12.20 -15.85 -17.51
CA PHE A 61 12.26 -15.17 -16.23
C PHE A 61 11.54 -15.97 -15.13
N SER A 62 12.31 -16.37 -14.11
CA SER A 62 11.79 -17.00 -12.90
C SER A 62 11.61 -15.94 -11.80
N TRP A 63 10.37 -15.74 -11.36
CA TRP A 63 10.04 -14.75 -10.32
C TRP A 63 10.71 -15.09 -8.97
N PHE A 64 10.82 -16.37 -8.63
CA PHE A 64 11.46 -16.81 -7.39
C PHE A 64 12.96 -16.53 -7.40
N ASP A 65 13.64 -16.82 -8.51
CA ASP A 65 15.08 -16.53 -8.64
C ASP A 65 15.32 -15.03 -8.60
N GLY A 66 14.48 -14.25 -9.28
CA GLY A 66 14.51 -12.79 -9.21
C GLY A 66 14.33 -12.25 -7.79
N TYR A 67 13.39 -12.79 -7.01
CA TYR A 67 13.19 -12.42 -5.61
C TYR A 67 14.43 -12.71 -4.75
N THR A 68 15.00 -13.92 -4.86
CA THR A 68 16.20 -14.30 -4.11
C THR A 68 17.40 -13.41 -4.46
N LEU A 69 17.60 -13.11 -5.75
CA LEU A 69 18.68 -12.24 -6.21
C LEU A 69 18.51 -10.80 -5.73
N VAL A 70 17.28 -10.27 -5.74
CA VAL A 70 16.98 -8.94 -5.20
C VAL A 70 17.27 -8.89 -3.70
N GLN A 71 16.86 -9.90 -2.93
CA GLN A 71 17.14 -9.98 -1.51
C GLN A 71 18.66 -10.03 -1.26
N GLN A 72 19.40 -10.85 -1.99
CA GLN A 72 20.86 -10.92 -1.88
C GLN A 72 21.51 -9.56 -2.16
N ARG A 73 21.09 -8.87 -3.22
CA ARG A 73 21.64 -7.57 -3.60
C ARG A 73 21.26 -6.47 -2.62
N TYR A 74 20.05 -6.51 -2.08
CA TYR A 74 19.59 -5.61 -1.02
C TYR A 74 20.51 -5.70 0.21
N TRP A 75 20.77 -6.91 0.68
CA TRP A 75 21.67 -7.14 1.82
C TRP A 75 23.15 -6.92 1.51
N GLN A 76 23.58 -7.03 0.26
CA GLN A 76 24.95 -6.67 -0.15
C GLN A 76 25.16 -5.16 -0.19
N GLY A 77 24.10 -4.38 -0.41
CA GLY A 77 24.16 -2.92 -0.50
C GLY A 77 24.02 -2.19 0.84
N ILE A 78 23.56 -0.95 0.76
CA ILE A 78 23.47 0.04 1.86
C ILE A 78 22.48 -0.38 2.95
N ALA A 79 21.69 -1.45 2.75
CA ALA A 79 20.77 -1.97 3.79
C ALA A 79 21.50 -2.40 5.07
N LYS A 80 22.79 -2.76 4.98
CA LYS A 80 23.66 -3.06 6.15
C LYS A 80 23.95 -1.82 6.98
N ASP A 81 24.09 -0.66 6.34
CA ASP A 81 24.41 0.62 7.00
C ASP A 81 23.17 1.33 7.54
N ARG A 82 21.97 0.78 7.29
CA ARG A 82 20.68 1.30 7.75
C ARG A 82 20.24 0.58 9.04
N PRO A 83 20.43 1.18 10.23
CA PRO A 83 20.01 0.57 11.48
C PRO A 83 18.49 0.40 11.53
N PHE A 84 18.04 -0.81 11.84
CA PHE A 84 16.60 -1.13 11.85
C PHE A 84 15.83 -0.33 12.91
N GLY A 85 16.43 -0.07 14.08
CA GLY A 85 15.78 0.70 15.15
C GLY A 85 15.43 2.14 14.74
N TYR A 86 16.28 2.78 13.94
CA TYR A 86 15.99 4.11 13.40
C TYR A 86 14.96 4.04 12.27
N TRP A 87 15.20 3.17 11.28
CA TRP A 87 14.38 3.15 10.07
C TRP A 87 12.97 2.61 10.28
N SER A 88 12.75 1.69 11.22
CA SER A 88 11.39 1.21 11.55
C SER A 88 10.46 2.36 11.97
N TRP A 89 10.94 3.30 12.79
CA TRP A 89 10.14 4.45 13.22
C TRP A 89 10.19 5.63 12.24
N ALA A 90 11.36 5.90 11.65
CA ALA A 90 11.50 6.96 10.65
C ALA A 90 10.61 6.72 9.42
N ASN A 91 10.50 5.47 8.97
CA ASN A 91 9.59 5.06 7.91
C ASN A 91 8.13 5.44 8.22
N LEU A 92 7.66 5.14 9.44
CA LEU A 92 6.31 5.47 9.88
C LEU A 92 6.10 6.99 9.99
N ALA A 93 7.10 7.72 10.48
CA ALA A 93 7.06 9.18 10.53
C ALA A 93 6.94 9.79 9.13
N CYS A 94 7.68 9.27 8.15
CA CYS A 94 7.55 9.68 6.75
C CYS A 94 6.14 9.43 6.20
N VAL A 95 5.49 8.31 6.56
CA VAL A 95 4.09 8.06 6.17
C VAL A 95 3.16 9.09 6.76
N VAL A 96 3.30 9.39 8.06
CA VAL A 96 2.48 10.41 8.74
C VAL A 96 2.60 11.76 8.03
N CYS A 97 3.82 12.16 7.66
CA CYS A 97 4.05 13.37 6.88
C CYS A 97 3.41 13.30 5.49
N ALA A 98 3.50 12.17 4.80
CA ALA A 98 2.98 11.97 3.45
C ALA A 98 1.43 11.97 3.39
N ILE A 99 0.76 11.32 4.35
CA ILE A 99 -0.70 11.20 4.37
C ILE A 99 -1.38 12.42 4.98
N GLY A 100 -0.63 13.23 5.75
CA GLY A 100 -1.12 14.41 6.43
C GLY A 100 -1.92 14.15 7.71
N LEU A 101 -1.98 15.15 8.57
CA LEU A 101 -2.58 15.07 9.92
C LEU A 101 -4.07 14.72 9.90
N GLY A 102 -4.81 15.13 8.86
CA GLY A 102 -6.21 14.77 8.71
C GLY A 102 -6.41 13.28 8.49
N SER A 103 -5.50 12.64 7.78
CA SER A 103 -5.54 11.19 7.55
C SER A 103 -5.17 10.43 8.82
N VAL A 104 -4.19 10.92 9.58
CA VAL A 104 -3.86 10.38 10.92
C VAL A 104 -5.04 10.49 11.88
N ALA A 105 -5.72 11.64 11.90
CA ALA A 105 -6.93 11.83 12.69
C ALA A 105 -8.04 10.85 12.27
N GLY A 106 -8.22 10.62 10.97
CA GLY A 106 -9.14 9.60 10.46
C GLY A 106 -8.77 8.18 10.88
N LEU A 107 -7.47 7.83 10.85
CA LEU A 107 -6.95 6.53 11.27
C LEU A 107 -7.19 6.25 12.75
N SER A 108 -7.27 7.26 13.61
CA SER A 108 -7.66 7.05 15.02
C SER A 108 -9.05 6.42 15.19
N ARG A 109 -9.91 6.51 14.17
CA ARG A 109 -11.27 5.93 14.17
C ARG A 109 -11.39 4.63 13.38
N VAL A 110 -10.30 4.10 12.83
CA VAL A 110 -10.33 2.85 12.05
C VAL A 110 -10.70 1.64 12.89
N PHE A 111 -10.37 1.62 14.17
CA PHE A 111 -10.62 0.50 15.07
C PHE A 111 -12.04 0.53 15.68
N ASP A 112 -13.07 0.68 14.85
CA ASP A 112 -14.47 0.55 15.26
C ASP A 112 -14.96 -0.89 15.08
N ARG A 113 -15.10 -1.62 16.20
CA ARG A 113 -15.55 -3.02 16.21
C ARG A 113 -16.93 -3.19 15.57
N ALA A 114 -17.84 -2.24 15.74
CA ALA A 114 -19.19 -2.33 15.18
C ALA A 114 -19.14 -2.15 13.65
N ALA A 115 -18.33 -1.23 13.14
CA ALA A 115 -18.15 -1.03 11.70
C ALA A 115 -17.42 -2.20 11.02
N ILE A 116 -16.46 -2.81 11.71
CA ILE A 116 -15.75 -4.02 11.24
C ILE A 116 -16.69 -5.21 11.17
N SER A 117 -17.50 -5.45 12.21
CA SER A 117 -18.50 -6.53 12.20
C SER A 117 -19.55 -6.36 11.12
N ARG A 118 -19.90 -5.12 10.75
CA ARG A 118 -20.77 -4.80 9.61
C ARG A 118 -20.07 -4.86 8.25
N ARG A 119 -18.80 -5.27 8.20
CA ARG A 119 -17.97 -5.36 6.99
C ARG A 119 -17.92 -4.04 6.20
N SER A 120 -17.81 -2.92 6.91
CA SER A 120 -17.64 -1.61 6.27
C SER A 120 -16.39 -1.60 5.40
N GLY A 121 -16.56 -1.40 4.08
CA GLY A 121 -15.46 -1.43 3.11
C GLY A 121 -14.32 -0.47 3.46
N CYS A 122 -14.63 0.76 3.91
CA CYS A 122 -13.60 1.73 4.30
C CYS A 122 -12.77 1.24 5.50
N HIS A 123 -13.39 0.65 6.52
CA HIS A 123 -12.67 0.17 7.71
C HIS A 123 -11.79 -1.03 7.37
N LEU A 124 -12.34 -2.00 6.64
CA LEU A 124 -11.60 -3.20 6.22
C LEU A 124 -10.42 -2.84 5.31
N LEU A 125 -10.63 -1.93 4.36
CA LEU A 125 -9.58 -1.48 3.45
C LEU A 125 -8.45 -0.78 4.19
N LEU A 126 -8.76 0.17 5.08
CA LEU A 126 -7.73 0.89 5.85
C LEU A 126 -6.97 -0.04 6.79
N LEU A 127 -7.65 -0.99 7.44
CA LEU A 127 -6.98 -2.02 8.25
C LEU A 127 -6.06 -2.91 7.43
N ALA A 128 -6.48 -3.32 6.24
CA ALA A 128 -5.67 -4.16 5.36
C ALA A 128 -4.43 -3.41 4.83
N VAL A 129 -4.56 -2.11 4.55
CA VAL A 129 -3.45 -1.25 4.15
C VAL A 129 -2.48 -1.05 5.32
N LEU A 130 -2.97 -0.80 6.53
CA LEU A 130 -2.12 -0.74 7.74
C LEU A 130 -1.39 -2.06 7.99
N ALA A 131 -2.07 -3.20 7.82
CA ALA A 131 -1.46 -4.52 7.93
C ALA A 131 -0.40 -4.75 6.85
N ALA A 132 -0.65 -4.32 5.60
CA ALA A 132 0.34 -4.38 4.53
C ALA A 132 1.59 -3.57 4.87
N ILE A 133 1.44 -2.34 5.37
CA ILE A 133 2.56 -1.50 5.80
C ILE A 133 3.31 -2.14 6.96
N ALA A 134 2.62 -2.67 7.96
CA ALA A 134 3.25 -3.33 9.10
C ALA A 134 4.02 -4.60 8.68
N LEU A 135 3.45 -5.44 7.83
CA LEU A 135 4.15 -6.63 7.29
C LEU A 135 5.34 -6.23 6.43
N ALA A 136 5.22 -5.17 5.63
CA ALA A 136 6.33 -4.62 4.86
C ALA A 136 7.45 -4.12 5.78
N ASP A 137 7.14 -3.42 6.88
CA ASP A 137 8.14 -2.95 7.85
C ASP A 137 8.83 -4.11 8.58
N LEU A 138 8.03 -5.09 9.03
CA LEU A 138 8.52 -6.30 9.70
C LEU A 138 9.37 -7.19 8.79
N SER A 139 9.16 -7.14 7.47
CA SER A 139 9.99 -7.88 6.50
C SER A 139 11.45 -7.39 6.46
N MET A 140 11.75 -6.21 7.03
CA MET A 140 13.08 -5.56 7.01
C MET A 140 13.60 -5.18 5.61
N LEU A 141 12.78 -5.38 4.56
CA LEU A 141 13.10 -5.04 3.18
C LEU A 141 12.68 -3.61 2.81
N SER A 142 12.10 -2.85 3.74
CA SER A 142 11.58 -1.49 3.51
C SER A 142 12.47 -0.37 4.07
N LYS A 143 13.68 -0.67 4.54
CA LYS A 143 14.53 0.32 5.23
C LYS A 143 14.93 1.45 4.27
N ALA A 144 14.38 2.64 4.46
CA ALA A 144 14.57 3.81 3.59
C ALA A 144 14.19 3.61 2.11
N GLU A 145 13.37 2.59 1.80
CA GLU A 145 12.79 2.37 0.47
C GLU A 145 11.26 2.50 0.51
N THR A 146 10.74 3.21 1.51
CA THR A 146 9.31 3.44 1.74
C THR A 146 8.64 4.12 0.57
N GLU A 147 9.31 5.06 -0.09
CA GLU A 147 8.78 5.68 -1.32
C GLU A 147 8.59 4.67 -2.46
N ARG A 148 9.36 3.57 -2.51
CA ARG A 148 9.23 2.56 -3.57
C ARG A 148 8.24 1.45 -3.23
N ILE A 149 8.13 1.10 -1.96
CA ILE A 149 7.35 -0.05 -1.50
C ILE A 149 6.01 0.38 -0.90
N TRP A 150 5.97 1.51 -0.19
CA TRP A 150 4.78 1.94 0.56
C TRP A 150 3.89 2.91 -0.21
N LEU A 151 4.41 3.67 -1.18
CA LEU A 151 3.61 4.63 -1.96
C LEU A 151 2.29 4.06 -2.52
N PRO A 152 2.26 2.84 -3.09
CA PRO A 152 1.02 2.23 -3.57
C PRO A 152 -0.02 1.97 -2.46
N PHE A 153 0.44 1.88 -1.21
CA PHE A 153 -0.38 1.63 -0.02
C PHE A 153 -0.76 2.94 0.69
N THR A 154 0.16 3.90 0.81
CA THR A 154 -0.07 5.16 1.54
C THR A 154 -1.16 6.01 0.91
N ILE A 155 -1.35 5.94 -0.42
CA ILE A 155 -2.43 6.64 -1.12
C ILE A 155 -3.83 6.24 -0.61
N TRP A 156 -4.01 5.00 -0.14
CA TRP A 156 -5.31 4.57 0.40
C TRP A 156 -5.57 5.14 1.79
N LEU A 157 -4.52 5.46 2.55
CA LEU A 157 -4.65 6.07 3.87
C LEU A 157 -5.19 7.50 3.78
N THR A 158 -5.05 8.19 2.65
CA THR A 158 -5.65 9.53 2.46
C THR A 158 -7.18 9.49 2.37
N ALA A 159 -7.79 8.31 2.28
CA ALA A 159 -9.24 8.13 2.42
C ALA A 159 -9.71 8.10 3.88
N ALA A 160 -8.80 7.93 4.86
CA ALA A 160 -9.13 7.89 6.29
C ALA A 160 -9.91 9.11 6.83
N PRO A 161 -9.71 10.36 6.35
CA PRO A 161 -10.51 11.51 6.78
C PRO A 161 -12.01 11.33 6.55
N ALA A 162 -12.44 10.43 5.66
CA ALA A 162 -13.85 10.10 5.46
C ALA A 162 -14.53 9.54 6.73
N LEU A 163 -13.75 9.00 7.68
CA LEU A 163 -14.24 8.53 8.98
C LEU A 163 -14.46 9.67 10.00
N LEU A 164 -14.08 10.92 9.65
CA LEU A 164 -14.29 12.09 10.49
C LEU A 164 -15.70 12.67 10.27
N PRO A 165 -16.23 13.48 11.22
CA PRO A 165 -17.51 14.15 11.06
C PRO A 165 -17.55 15.00 9.77
N PRO A 166 -18.67 15.01 9.02
CA PRO A 166 -18.78 15.76 7.76
C PRO A 166 -18.43 17.26 7.89
N ARG A 167 -18.73 17.84 9.06
CA ARG A 167 -18.46 19.24 9.37
C ARG A 167 -16.96 19.58 9.41
N SER A 168 -16.10 18.61 9.76
CA SER A 168 -14.66 18.83 9.87
C SER A 168 -13.88 18.48 8.60
N HIS A 169 -14.52 17.86 7.60
CA HIS A 169 -13.85 17.43 6.35
C HIS A 169 -13.12 18.56 5.64
N ARG A 170 -13.76 19.73 5.48
CA ARG A 170 -13.15 20.89 4.81
C ARG A 170 -11.91 21.40 5.55
N LEU A 171 -11.97 21.42 6.87
CA LEU A 171 -10.85 21.84 7.71
C LEU A 171 -9.68 20.85 7.60
N TRP A 172 -9.95 19.55 7.66
CA TRP A 172 -8.91 18.53 7.53
C TRP A 172 -8.30 18.46 6.14
N LEU A 173 -9.10 18.68 5.08
CA LEU A 173 -8.60 18.82 3.72
C LEU A 173 -7.68 20.04 3.59
N ALA A 174 -8.07 21.19 4.15
CA ALA A 174 -7.25 22.39 4.15
C ALA A 174 -5.92 22.17 4.91
N VAL A 175 -5.96 21.50 6.07
CA VAL A 175 -4.77 21.14 6.84
C VAL A 175 -3.84 20.20 6.05
N ASN A 176 -4.38 19.18 5.39
CA ASN A 176 -3.58 18.28 4.56
C ASN A 176 -2.94 19.02 3.37
N ALA A 177 -3.69 19.87 2.67
CA ALA A 177 -3.19 20.64 1.54
C ALA A 177 -2.11 21.65 1.97
N ALA A 178 -2.37 22.40 3.05
CA ALA A 178 -1.40 23.34 3.61
C ALA A 178 -0.13 22.62 4.10
N GLY A 179 -0.27 21.49 4.78
CA GLY A 179 0.86 20.67 5.23
C GLY A 179 1.71 20.17 4.07
N ALA A 180 1.09 19.67 3.00
CA ALA A 180 1.79 19.23 1.79
C ALA A 180 2.54 20.39 1.12
N LEU A 181 1.91 21.57 0.99
CA LEU A 181 2.54 22.76 0.43
C LEU A 181 3.71 23.24 1.28
N LEU A 182 3.56 23.25 2.61
CA LEU A 182 4.61 23.65 3.55
C LEU A 182 5.81 22.69 3.47
N LEU A 183 5.57 21.39 3.51
CA LEU A 183 6.63 20.39 3.39
C LEU A 183 7.37 20.54 2.06
N ASN A 184 6.64 20.68 0.96
CA ASN A 184 7.24 20.85 -0.36
C ASN A 184 8.00 22.19 -0.51
N SER A 185 7.58 23.23 0.21
CA SER A 185 8.22 24.55 0.13
C SER A 185 9.43 24.69 1.05
N ILE A 186 9.44 23.98 2.19
CA ILE A 186 10.51 24.05 3.19
C ILE A 186 11.61 23.03 2.88
N ILE A 187 11.25 21.84 2.39
CA ILE A 187 12.20 20.78 2.09
C ILE A 187 12.67 20.98 0.64
N PHE A 188 13.81 21.66 0.49
CA PHE A 188 14.52 21.72 -0.78
C PHE A 188 15.01 20.32 -1.15
N THR A 189 14.25 19.63 -2.00
CA THR A 189 14.63 18.34 -2.56
C THR A 189 15.55 18.61 -3.74
N ASN A 190 16.86 18.68 -3.48
CA ASN A 190 17.85 18.58 -4.54
C ASN A 190 17.85 17.12 -5.01
N TRP A 191 17.21 16.87 -6.15
CA TRP A 191 17.29 15.60 -6.86
C TRP A 191 18.64 15.46 -7.56
#